data_AF-A0A2E7V313-F1
#
_entry.id   AF-A0A2E7V313-F1
#
_cell.length_a   1.000
_cell.length_b   1.000
_cell.length_c   1.000
_cell.angle_alpha   90.00
_cell.angle_beta   90.00
_cell.angle_gamma   90.00
#
_symmetry.space_group_name_H-M   'P 1'
#
loop_
_entity.id
_entity.type
_entity.pdbx_description
1 polymer ?
#
loop_
_entity_poly.entity_id
_entity_poly.type
_entity_poly.pdbx_seq_one_letter_code
_entity_poly.pdbx_strand_id
1 'polypeptide(L)' 'NGGGGRLNDKVVIKETALAKLEDLNTEGVLKLSAGRKRHVLVIPN' A
#
# COMPACT_ATOMS: atom_id res chain seq x y z
N ASN A 1 -13.41 -13.88 3.84
CA ASN A 1 -12.73 -12.79 4.58
C ASN A 1 -11.46 -12.38 3.85
N GLY A 2 -11.59 -11.61 2.77
CA GLY A 2 -10.43 -11.12 2.00
C GLY A 2 -9.66 -10.12 2.83
N GLY A 3 -8.39 -10.38 3.13
CA GLY A 3 -7.58 -9.68 4.13
C GLY A 3 -7.17 -8.25 3.78
N GLY A 4 -8.13 -7.43 3.35
CA GLY A 4 -8.02 -5.98 3.14
C GLY A 4 -7.06 -5.54 2.04
N GLY A 5 -6.95 -4.22 1.91
CA GLY A 5 -5.86 -3.59 1.19
C GLY A 5 -4.55 -3.73 1.96
N ARG A 6 -3.42 -3.74 1.25
CA ARG A 6 -2.09 -3.62 1.85
C ARG A 6 -1.31 -2.46 1.24
N LEU A 7 -0.55 -1.77 2.09
CA LEU A 7 0.45 -0.78 1.73
C LEU A 7 1.82 -1.37 2.07
N ASN A 8 2.68 -1.57 1.08
CA ASN A 8 3.99 -2.21 1.24
C ASN A 8 3.91 -3.53 2.03
N ASP A 9 2.98 -4.38 1.63
CA ASP A 9 2.69 -5.69 2.22
C ASP A 9 2.15 -5.66 3.67
N LYS A 10 2.05 -4.48 4.30
CA LYS A 10 1.38 -4.28 5.60
C LYS A 10 -0.12 -4.10 5.41
N VAL A 11 -0.93 -4.73 6.26
CA VAL A 11 -2.40 -4.64 6.20
C VAL A 11 -2.86 -3.23 6.58
N VAL A 12 -3.74 -2.66 5.76
CA VAL A 12 -4.42 -1.40 6.08
C VAL A 12 -5.58 -1.71 7.03
N ILE A 13 -5.48 -1.21 8.26
CA ILE A 13 -6.42 -1.52 9.36
C ILE A 13 -7.58 -0.52 9.50
N LYS A 14 -7.49 0.65 8.86
CA LYS A 14 -8.51 1.70 8.89
C LYS A 14 -8.80 2.13 7.46
N GLU A 15 -10.08 2.33 7.15
CA GLU A 15 -10.52 2.78 5.82
C GLU A 15 -9.92 4.14 5.44
N THR A 16 -9.75 5.03 6.42
CA THR A 16 -9.22 6.39 6.24
C THR A 16 -7.72 6.49 6.54
N ALA A 17 -6.97 5.39 6.48
CA ALA A 17 -5.53 5.43 6.71
C ALA A 17 -4.83 6.31 5.65
N LEU A 18 -3.94 7.19 6.10
CA LEU A 18 -3.14 8.03 5.23
C LEU A 18 -1.81 7.35 4.91
N ALA A 19 -1.41 7.38 3.64
CA ALA A 19 -0.03 7.11 3.26
C ALA A 19 0.84 8.32 3.61
N LYS A 20 2.05 8.06 4.11
CA LYS A 20 3.01 9.09 4.53
C LYS A 20 4.32 8.93 3.77
N LEU A 21 5.18 9.94 3.86
CA LEU A 21 6.53 9.88 3.28
C LEU A 21 7.37 8.72 3.85
N GLU A 22 7.17 8.36 5.12
CA GLU A 22 7.83 7.20 5.76
C GLU A 22 7.41 5.85 5.17
N ASP A 23 6.31 5.81 4.41
CA ASP A 23 5.90 4.60 3.71
C ASP A 23 6.62 4.44 2.37
N LEU A 24 7.36 5.44 1.86
CA LEU A 24 8.12 5.26 0.63
C LEU A 24 9.24 4.24 0.85
N ASN A 25 9.40 3.32 -0.10
CA ASN A 25 10.57 2.44 -0.13
C ASN A 25 11.82 3.23 -0.57
N THR A 26 12.96 2.55 -0.63
CA THR A 26 14.25 3.13 -1.06
C THR A 26 14.25 3.68 -2.49
N GLU A 27 13.25 3.31 -3.30
CA GLU A 27 13.08 3.77 -4.68
C GLU A 27 12.03 4.89 -4.79
N GLY A 28 11.46 5.36 -3.68
CA GLY A 28 10.43 6.40 -3.69
C GLY A 28 9.06 5.91 -4.15
N VAL A 29 8.75 4.62 -3.99
CA VAL A 29 7.53 3.98 -4.51
C VAL A 29 6.67 3.40 -3.39
N LEU A 30 5.35 3.43 -3.57
CA LEU A 30 4.37 2.71 -2.73
C LEU A 30 3.81 1.51 -3.48
N LYS A 31 3.77 0.34 -2.84
CA LYS A 31 3.07 -0.85 -3.36
C LYS A 31 1.70 -0.98 -2.72
N LEU A 32 0.64 -0.81 -3.51
CA LEU A 32 -0.74 -1.04 -3.10
C LEU A 32 -1.22 -2.40 -3.59
N SER A 33 -1.84 -3.18 -2.70
CA SER A 33 -2.34 -4.53 -3.02
C SER A 33 -3.79 -4.72 -2.63
N ALA A 34 -4.58 -5.31 -3.52
CA ALA A 34 -5.98 -5.68 -3.29
C ALA A 34 -6.15 -7.22 -3.39
N GLY A 35 -5.89 -7.91 -2.29
CA GLY A 35 -5.82 -9.37 -2.24
C GLY A 35 -4.49 -9.92 -2.74
N ARG A 36 -4.47 -11.17 -3.24
CA ARG A 36 -3.22 -11.90 -3.57
C ARG A 36 -2.66 -11.60 -4.97
N LYS A 37 -3.49 -11.17 -5.92
CA LYS A 37 -3.11 -11.08 -7.34
C LYS A 37 -3.05 -9.67 -7.91
N ARG A 38 -3.71 -8.71 -7.27
CA ARG A 38 -3.87 -7.35 -7.79
C ARG A 38 -2.96 -6.42 -7.01
N HIS A 39 -1.95 -5.89 -7.68
CA HIS A 39 -0.95 -4.99 -7.10
C HIS A 39 -0.69 -3.83 -8.07
N VAL A 40 -0.44 -2.66 -7.53
CA VAL A 40 -0.09 -1.46 -8.28
C VAL A 40 1.07 -0.76 -7.58
N LEU A 41 1.98 -0.19 -8.35
CA LEU A 41 3.01 0.71 -7.85
C LEU A 41 2.53 2.15 -8.06
N VAL A 42 2.62 2.97 -7.02
CA VAL A 42 2.34 4.39 -7.07
C VAL A 42 3.66 5.13 -6.93
N ILE A 43 3.96 5.97 -7.92
CA ILE A 43 5.12 6.85 -7.95
C ILE A 43 4.57 8.27 -7.70
N PRO A 44 4.82 8.88 -6.52
CA PRO A 44 4.39 10.25 -6.25
C PRO A 44 5.12 11.24 -7.16
N ASN A 45 4.44 12.29 -7.58
CA ASN A 45 4.97 13.41 -8.36
C ASN A 45 5.05 14.70 -7.54
#